data_AF-A0A3D5YH00-F1
#
_entry.id   AF-A0A3D5YH00-F1
#
_cell.length_a   1.000
_cell.length_b   1.000
_cell.length_c   1.000
_cell.angle_alpha   90.00
_cell.angle_beta   90.00
_cell.angle_gamma   90.00
#
_symmetry.space_group_name_H-M   'P 1'
#
loop_
_entity.id
_entity.type
_entity.pdbx_description
1 polymer ?
#
loop_
_entity_poly.entity_id
_entity_poly.type
_entity_poly.pdbx_seq_one_letter_code
_entity_poly.pdbx_strand_id
1 'polypeptide(L)'
;MQTDLYDVAKRIKSMGFKVKLDTNGRDYKIVKRMIQDGILDYVAIDLKHAIYSYDDAVGLPQKPEFFLSYQKLLQMLLEGNIEYEYRTTVIKGMHTADDIESMAHFIRGAKHYYLQNYIGGNTLDPNF
;
A
#
# COMPACT_ATOMS: atom_id res chain seq x y z
N MET A 1 -5.69 3.79 -13.19
CA MET A 1 -5.12 2.44 -13.01
C MET A 1 -4.73 1.96 -14.40
N GLN A 2 -3.56 1.33 -14.56
CA GLN A 2 -3.17 0.76 -15.85
C GLN A 2 -4.09 -0.42 -16.15
N THR A 3 -4.80 -0.37 -17.28
CA THR A 3 -5.85 -1.34 -17.60
C THR A 3 -5.30 -2.71 -17.95
N ASP A 4 -4.03 -2.79 -18.34
CA ASP A 4 -3.30 -3.98 -18.75
C ASP A 4 -2.45 -4.61 -17.62
N LEU A 5 -2.50 -4.06 -16.39
CA LEU A 5 -1.70 -4.54 -15.26
C LEU A 5 -1.82 -6.07 -15.06
N TYR A 6 -3.04 -6.59 -15.14
CA TYR A 6 -3.32 -8.01 -14.97
C TYR A 6 -2.63 -8.85 -16.06
N ASP A 7 -2.77 -8.46 -17.32
CA ASP A 7 -2.25 -9.22 -18.46
C ASP A 7 -0.71 -9.17 -18.50
N VAL A 8 -0.13 -8.00 -18.20
CA VAL A 8 1.32 -7.83 -18.10
C VAL A 8 1.89 -8.69 -16.97
N ALA A 9 1.30 -8.63 -15.77
CA ALA A 9 1.74 -9.43 -14.63
C ALA A 9 1.61 -10.93 -14.90
N LYS A 10 0.50 -11.36 -15.51
CA LYS A 10 0.29 -12.76 -15.91
C LYS A 10 1.35 -13.23 -16.91
N ARG A 11 1.69 -12.40 -17.90
CA ARG A 11 2.76 -12.72 -18.86
C ARG A 11 4.10 -12.85 -18.16
N ILE A 12 4.46 -11.93 -17.27
CA ILE A 12 5.71 -12.01 -16.49
C ILE A 12 5.75 -13.30 -15.65
N LYS A 13 4.64 -13.64 -14.98
CA LYS A 13 4.53 -14.89 -14.20
C LYS A 13 4.72 -16.12 -15.08
N SER A 14 4.14 -16.14 -16.28
CA SER A 14 4.26 -17.27 -17.22
C SER A 14 5.68 -17.47 -17.74
N MET A 15 6.53 -16.44 -17.69
CA MET A 15 7.96 -16.53 -18.03
C MET A 15 8.81 -17.15 -16.90
N GLY A 16 8.20 -17.51 -15.76
CA GLY A 16 8.89 -18.13 -14.63
C GLY A 16 9.44 -17.14 -13.58
N PHE A 17 9.14 -15.85 -13.70
CA PHE A 17 9.53 -14.84 -12.72
C PHE A 17 8.57 -14.79 -11.53
N LYS A 18 9.08 -14.39 -10.36
CA LYS A 18 8.24 -13.97 -9.24
C LYS A 18 7.68 -12.59 -9.51
N VAL A 19 6.43 -12.35 -9.13
CA VAL A 19 5.73 -11.08 -9.32
C VAL A 19 5.38 -10.47 -7.97
N LYS A 20 5.94 -9.28 -7.72
CA LYS A 20 5.57 -8.40 -6.62
C LYS A 20 4.69 -7.27 -7.16
N LEU A 21 3.61 -6.94 -6.46
CA LEU A 21 2.82 -5.75 -6.72
C LEU A 21 2.99 -4.72 -5.60
N ASP A 22 3.47 -3.53 -5.95
CA ASP A 22 3.42 -2.34 -5.10
C ASP A 22 2.11 -1.57 -5.36
N THR A 23 1.33 -1.28 -4.32
CA THR A 23 0.02 -0.65 -4.44
C THR A 23 -0.27 0.35 -3.32
N ASN A 24 -1.10 1.34 -3.62
CA ASN A 24 -1.69 2.24 -2.62
C ASN A 24 -3.08 1.79 -2.15
N GLY A 25 -3.53 0.63 -2.61
CA GLY A 25 -4.80 0.01 -2.22
C GLY A 25 -6.06 0.60 -2.84
N ARG A 26 -5.94 1.40 -3.90
CA ARG A 26 -7.10 1.96 -4.60
C ARG A 26 -8.06 0.92 -5.17
N ASP A 27 -7.57 -0.21 -5.66
CA ASP A 27 -8.43 -1.26 -6.26
C ASP A 27 -8.17 -2.62 -5.61
N TYR A 28 -8.94 -2.94 -4.57
CA TYR A 28 -8.87 -4.23 -3.90
C TYR A 28 -9.30 -5.38 -4.82
N LYS A 29 -10.20 -5.14 -5.78
CA LYS A 29 -10.81 -6.20 -6.60
C LYS A 29 -9.76 -6.78 -7.56
N ILE A 30 -8.95 -5.92 -8.18
CA ILE A 30 -7.90 -6.40 -9.07
C ILE A 30 -6.82 -7.16 -8.30
N VAL A 31 -6.41 -6.65 -7.13
CA VAL A 31 -5.40 -7.32 -6.30
C VAL A 31 -5.92 -8.68 -5.84
N LYS A 32 -7.14 -8.76 -5.33
CA LYS A 32 -7.79 -10.01 -4.95
C LYS A 32 -7.81 -11.02 -6.08
N ARG A 33 -8.22 -10.60 -7.28
CA ARG A 33 -8.24 -11.46 -8.47
C ARG A 33 -6.84 -11.97 -8.81
N MET A 34 -5.82 -11.10 -8.82
CA MET A 34 -4.46 -11.49 -9.14
C MET A 34 -3.85 -12.46 -8.11
N ILE A 35 -4.22 -12.34 -6.83
CA ILE A 35 -3.86 -13.30 -5.78
C ILE A 35 -4.54 -14.65 -6.05
N GLN A 36 -5.85 -14.65 -6.27
CA GLN A 36 -6.64 -15.87 -6.50
C GLN A 36 -6.18 -16.64 -7.75
N ASP A 37 -5.77 -15.92 -8.79
CA ASP A 37 -5.26 -16.49 -10.03
C ASP A 37 -3.79 -16.94 -9.92
N GLY A 38 -3.17 -16.82 -8.74
CA GLY A 38 -1.77 -17.23 -8.50
C GLY A 38 -0.73 -16.38 -9.25
N ILE A 39 -1.10 -15.17 -9.68
CA ILE A 39 -0.23 -14.27 -10.43
C ILE A 39 0.79 -13.62 -9.51
N LEU A 40 0.35 -13.19 -8.32
CA LEU A 40 1.20 -12.49 -7.36
C LEU A 40 1.87 -13.46 -6.39
N ASP A 41 3.17 -13.28 -6.18
CA ASP A 41 3.93 -13.93 -5.12
C ASP A 41 4.05 -13.05 -3.88
N TYR A 42 3.91 -11.74 -4.05
CA TYR A 42 4.12 -10.76 -2.98
C TYR A 42 3.31 -9.48 -3.20
N VAL A 43 2.76 -8.92 -2.12
CA VAL A 43 2.07 -7.62 -2.16
C VAL A 43 2.70 -6.65 -1.18
N ALA A 44 3.06 -5.47 -1.65
CA ALA A 44 3.46 -4.37 -0.80
C ALA A 44 2.44 -3.25 -0.88
N ILE A 45 2.02 -2.77 0.29
CA ILE A 45 1.04 -1.70 0.40
C ILE A 45 1.57 -0.54 1.23
N ASP A 46 1.40 0.66 0.68
CA ASP A 46 1.74 1.88 1.38
C ASP A 46 0.63 2.28 2.37
N LEU A 47 0.98 2.33 3.65
CA LEU A 47 0.27 3.05 4.70
C LEU A 47 0.79 4.49 4.73
N LYS A 48 0.11 5.39 4.02
CA LYS A 48 0.58 6.78 3.83
C LYS A 48 0.36 7.69 5.02
N HIS A 49 -0.69 7.43 5.81
CA HIS A 49 -0.98 8.12 7.06
C HIS A 49 -2.11 7.40 7.80
N ALA A 50 -2.37 7.83 9.04
CA ALA A 50 -3.62 7.53 9.74
C ALA A 50 -4.83 7.99 8.91
N ILE A 51 -5.94 7.25 8.98
CA ILE A 51 -7.12 7.44 8.11
C ILE A 51 -7.65 8.88 8.16
N TYR A 52 -7.65 9.52 9.34
CA TYR A 52 -8.17 10.88 9.53
C TYR A 52 -7.30 11.98 8.88
N SER A 53 -6.05 11.69 8.54
CA SER A 53 -5.11 12.63 7.89
C SER A 53 -4.59 12.10 6.55
N TYR A 54 -5.22 11.07 6.00
CA TYR A 54 -4.79 10.44 4.76
C TYR A 54 -4.87 11.43 3.58
N ASP A 55 -5.96 12.21 3.52
CA ASP A 55 -6.19 13.19 2.45
C ASP A 55 -5.11 14.28 2.43
N ASP A 56 -4.70 14.75 3.61
CA ASP A 56 -3.62 15.74 3.77
C ASP A 56 -2.28 15.16 3.27
N ALA A 57 -1.97 13.92 3.66
CA ALA A 57 -0.74 13.25 3.27
C ALA A 57 -0.63 13.01 1.76
N VAL A 58 -1.76 12.79 1.06
CA VAL A 58 -1.77 12.62 -0.40
C VAL A 58 -2.06 13.90 -1.18
N GLY A 59 -2.39 14.99 -0.49
CA GLY A 59 -2.66 16.31 -1.07
C GLY A 59 -3.96 16.40 -1.87
N LEU A 60 -4.88 15.44 -1.73
CA LEU A 60 -6.21 15.50 -2.35
C LEU A 60 -7.26 14.66 -1.61
N PRO A 61 -8.51 15.16 -1.50
CA PRO A 61 -9.59 14.41 -0.89
C PRO A 61 -9.85 13.08 -1.58
N GLN A 62 -9.83 11.99 -0.83
CA GLN A 62 -10.21 10.68 -1.34
C GLN A 62 -11.73 10.48 -1.24
N LYS A 63 -12.27 9.73 -2.19
CA LYS A 63 -13.69 9.37 -2.16
C LYS A 63 -13.92 8.23 -1.15
N PRO A 64 -15.12 8.09 -0.56
CA PRO A 64 -15.43 6.98 0.34
C PRO A 64 -15.13 5.59 -0.24
N GLU A 65 -15.29 5.41 -1.56
CA GLU A 65 -15.00 4.14 -2.22
C GLU A 65 -13.52 3.77 -2.18
N PHE A 66 -12.61 4.76 -2.18
CA PHE A 66 -11.19 4.54 -2.01
C PHE A 66 -10.92 3.95 -0.63
N PHE A 67 -11.41 4.57 0.45
CA PHE A 67 -11.20 4.09 1.81
C PHE A 67 -11.77 2.68 2.00
N LEU A 68 -12.95 2.41 1.44
CA LEU A 68 -13.53 1.06 1.48
C LEU A 68 -12.66 0.02 0.77
N SER A 69 -12.10 0.37 -0.39
CA SER A 69 -11.19 -0.49 -1.16
C SER A 69 -9.89 -0.75 -0.39
N TYR A 70 -9.32 0.32 0.16
CA TYR A 70 -8.10 0.33 0.93
C TYR A 70 -8.22 -0.54 2.18
N GLN A 71 -9.22 -0.30 3.03
CA GLN A 71 -9.45 -1.09 4.24
C GLN A 71 -9.69 -2.58 3.94
N LYS A 72 -10.43 -2.90 2.87
CA LYS A 72 -10.63 -4.30 2.43
C LYS A 72 -9.33 -4.97 2.02
N LEU A 73 -8.45 -4.26 1.32
CA LEU A 73 -7.15 -4.81 0.95
C LEU A 73 -6.27 -5.03 2.18
N LEU A 74 -6.20 -4.05 3.09
CA LEU A 74 -5.44 -4.19 4.33
C LEU A 74 -5.90 -5.43 5.11
N GLN A 75 -7.21 -5.62 5.31
CA GLN A 75 -7.74 -6.78 6.02
C GLN A 75 -7.49 -8.10 5.27
N MET A 76 -7.67 -8.12 3.94
CA MET A 76 -7.45 -9.31 3.13
C MET A 76 -5.99 -9.80 3.22
N LEU A 77 -5.02 -8.89 3.34
CA LEU A 77 -3.61 -9.26 3.53
C LEU A 77 -3.36 -9.83 4.93
N LEU A 78 -3.96 -9.26 5.99
CA LEU A 78 -3.85 -9.80 7.35
C LEU A 78 -4.37 -11.24 7.47
N GLU A 79 -5.51 -11.51 6.85
CA GLU A 79 -6.21 -12.81 6.94
C GLU A 79 -5.75 -13.81 5.88
N GLY A 80 -5.03 -13.34 4.86
CA GLY A 80 -4.66 -14.10 3.68
C GLY A 80 -3.40 -14.95 3.86
N ASN A 81 -3.13 -15.76 2.83
CA ASN A 81 -1.95 -16.65 2.78
C ASN A 81 -0.85 -16.16 1.83
N ILE A 82 -1.02 -15.00 1.20
CA ILE A 82 0.04 -14.42 0.37
C ILE A 82 1.09 -13.73 1.25
N GLU A 83 2.34 -13.75 0.81
CA GLU A 83 3.39 -12.94 1.45
C GLU A 83 3.16 -11.45 1.17
N TYR A 84 3.36 -10.61 2.19
CA TYR A 84 3.06 -9.19 2.08
C TYR A 84 3.94 -8.31 2.99
N GLU A 85 3.91 -7.01 2.71
CA GLU A 85 4.39 -5.96 3.61
C GLU A 85 3.46 -4.76 3.64
N TYR A 86 3.29 -4.17 4.83
CA TYR A 86 2.87 -2.79 4.97
C TYR A 86 4.10 -1.89 5.04
N ARG A 87 4.03 -0.69 4.47
CA ARG A 87 5.12 0.27 4.50
C ARG A 87 4.64 1.67 4.79
N THR A 88 5.42 2.43 5.55
CA THR A 88 5.23 3.88 5.69
C THR A 88 6.55 4.57 5.40
N THR A 89 6.52 5.53 4.47
CA THR A 89 7.60 6.51 4.33
C THR A 89 7.36 7.63 5.35
N VAL A 90 8.11 7.62 6.43
CA VAL A 90 7.99 8.56 7.54
C VAL A 90 8.62 9.89 7.13
N ILE A 91 7.80 10.93 7.12
CA ILE A 91 8.18 12.31 6.77
C ILE A 91 8.07 13.18 8.01
N LYS A 92 9.17 13.87 8.35
CA LYS A 92 9.22 14.82 9.47
C LYS A 92 8.23 15.96 9.22
N GLY A 93 7.44 16.32 10.23
CA GLY A 93 6.44 17.39 10.13
C GLY A 93 5.12 16.96 9.49
N MET A 94 5.07 15.80 8.83
CA MET A 94 3.83 15.17 8.38
C MET A 94 3.36 14.12 9.37
N HIS A 95 4.25 13.23 9.81
CA HIS A 95 3.92 12.14 10.73
C HIS A 95 4.36 12.46 12.17
N THR A 96 3.48 12.16 13.12
CA THR A 96 3.80 12.10 14.56
C THR A 96 3.92 10.66 15.05
N ALA A 97 4.43 10.46 16.27
CA ALA A 97 4.47 9.12 16.88
C ALA A 97 3.05 8.54 17.05
N ASP A 98 2.07 9.36 17.42
CA ASP A 98 0.68 8.95 17.59
C ASP A 98 0.05 8.49 16.26
N ASP A 99 0.42 9.13 15.14
CA ASP A 99 -0.03 8.70 13.81
C ASP A 99 0.51 7.31 13.45
N ILE A 100 1.80 7.06 13.74
CA ILE A 100 2.41 5.75 13.53
C ILE A 100 1.74 4.70 14.42
N GLU A 101 1.48 5.01 15.69
CA GLU A 101 0.81 4.10 16.62
C GLU A 101 -0.62 3.78 16.15
N SER A 102 -1.36 4.79 15.68
CA SER A 102 -2.70 4.62 15.10
C SER A 102 -2.69 3.71 13.88
N MET A 103 -1.75 3.91 12.95
CA MET A 103 -1.57 3.02 11.80
C MET A 103 -1.21 1.60 12.23
N ALA A 104 -0.27 1.44 13.16
CA ALA A 104 0.13 0.13 13.68
C ALA A 104 -1.03 -0.60 14.37
N HIS A 105 -1.90 0.12 15.08
CA HIS A 105 -3.13 -0.43 15.64
C HIS A 105 -4.11 -0.88 14.56
N PHE A 106 -4.24 -0.14 13.46
CA PHE A 106 -5.12 -0.50 12.35
C PHE A 106 -4.70 -1.81 11.67
N ILE A 107 -3.39 -2.07 11.58
CA ILE A 107 -2.84 -3.31 11.00
C ILE A 107 -2.32 -4.29 12.08
N ARG A 108 -2.89 -4.26 13.28
CA ARG A 108 -2.45 -5.13 14.38
C ARG A 108 -2.50 -6.60 13.95
N GLY A 109 -1.39 -7.30 14.16
CA GLY A 109 -1.21 -8.70 13.73
C GLY A 109 -0.49 -8.85 12.40
N ALA A 110 -0.12 -7.73 11.75
CA ALA A 110 0.73 -7.76 10.56
C ALA A 110 2.05 -8.49 10.80
N LYS A 111 2.43 -9.36 9.86
CA LYS A 111 3.74 -10.02 9.87
C LYS A 111 4.88 -9.03 9.65
N HIS A 112 4.68 -8.07 8.75
CA HIS A 112 5.68 -7.09 8.35
C HIS A 112 5.10 -5.69 8.24
N TYR A 113 5.66 -4.75 9.01
CA TYR A 113 5.45 -3.32 8.87
C TYR A 113 6.80 -2.60 8.83
N TYR A 114 7.15 -2.04 7.67
CA TYR A 114 8.42 -1.33 7.49
C TYR A 114 8.23 0.18 7.56
N LEU A 115 8.99 0.81 8.45
CA LEU A 115 9.11 2.26 8.53
C LEU A 115 10.37 2.70 7.78
N GLN A 116 10.20 3.56 6.79
CA GLN A 116 11.26 4.05 5.92
C GLN A 116 11.38 5.55 6.10
N ASN A 117 12.55 6.06 6.47
CA ASN A 117 12.73 7.51 6.54
C ASN A 117 12.67 8.10 5.13
N TYR A 118 11.93 9.19 4.98
CA TYR A 118 12.05 10.03 3.80
C TYR A 118 13.47 10.62 3.73
N ILE A 119 14.09 10.54 2.56
CA ILE A 119 15.40 11.14 2.28
C ILE A 119 15.16 12.26 1.27
N GLY A 120 15.17 13.50 1.76
CA GLY A 120 15.07 14.70 0.93
C GLY A 120 16.34 14.90 0.08
N GLY A 121 16.15 15.46 -1.10
CA GLY A 121 17.22 15.76 -2.06
C GLY A 121 16.76 16.85 -3.02
N ASN A 122 16.46 16.48 -4.27
CA ASN A 122 15.89 17.40 -5.25
C ASN A 122 14.35 17.42 -5.14
N THR A 123 13.83 18.19 -4.19
CA THR A 123 12.40 18.43 -4.01
C THR A 123 11.92 19.64 -4.82
N LEU A 124 10.64 19.64 -5.21
CA LEU A 124 10.02 20.78 -5.88
C LEU A 124 9.87 21.98 -4.94
N ASP A 125 9.56 21.72 -3.67
CA ASP A 125 9.63 22.72 -2.61
C ASP A 125 11.03 22.66 -1.98
N PRO A 126 11.84 23.73 -2.10
CA PRO A 126 13.18 23.79 -1.52
C PRO A 126 13.20 23.70 0.01
N ASN A 127 12.06 23.90 0.67
CA ASN A 127 11.91 23.86 2.12
C ASN A 127 11.33 22.53 2.64
N PHE A 128 11.14 21.54 1.75
CA PHE A 128 10.59 20.23 2.10
C PHE A 128 11.60 19.32 2.80
#